data_AF-A0A919JYK8-F1
#
_entry.id   AF-A0A919JYK8-F1
#
_cell.length_a   1.000
_cell.length_b   1.000
_cell.length_c   1.000
_cell.angle_alpha   90.00
_cell.angle_beta   90.00
_cell.angle_gamma   90.00
#
_symmetry.space_group_name_H-M   'P 1'
#
loop_
_entity.id
_entity.type
_entity.pdbx_description
1 polymer ?
#
loop_
_entity_poly.entity_id
_entity_poly.type
_entity_poly.pdbx_seq_one_letter_code
_entity_poly.pdbx_strand_id
1 'polypeptide(L)'
;MSETLHADALRVLSAWQATSEEADLCRKRTLELLAAGPMATTRAHRPGHVTASALVVDPAGRVLLCLHGRLGLWMQLGGHCEPTDRTLAGAALREATEESGIPGLTLDPVPIDVDVHEVRCTAGDGSPAAASVHYDVRFLVRCAAGSIEQVSAESSALGWFEPHALPTPLASATARQIPPALARLR
;
A
#
# COMPACT_ATOMS: atom_id res chain seq x y z
N MET A 1 -12.05 22.07 10.85
CA MET A 1 -10.72 22.07 10.21
C MET A 1 -10.60 20.80 9.41
N SER A 2 -10.04 20.83 8.19
CA SER A 2 -9.78 19.58 7.43
C SER A 2 -8.81 18.70 8.24
N GLU A 3 -9.10 17.40 8.34
CA GLU A 3 -8.18 16.43 8.93
C GLU A 3 -6.88 16.38 8.09
N THR A 4 -5.74 16.24 8.77
CA THR A 4 -4.44 16.07 8.11
C THR A 4 -4.17 14.58 7.92
N LEU A 5 -3.35 14.22 6.93
CA LEU A 5 -2.97 12.83 6.70
C LEU A 5 -2.36 12.15 7.95
N HIS A 6 -1.56 12.90 8.72
CA HIS A 6 -0.98 12.42 9.98
C HIS A 6 -2.05 12.11 11.03
N ALA A 7 -3.04 12.98 11.19
CA ALA A 7 -4.16 12.73 12.09
C ALA A 7 -5.00 11.52 11.65
N ASP A 8 -5.27 11.41 10.34
CA ASP A 8 -5.94 10.24 9.76
C ASP A 8 -5.16 8.95 10.03
N ALA A 9 -3.85 8.95 9.80
CA ALA A 9 -2.99 7.79 10.04
C ALA A 9 -3.03 7.32 11.51
N LEU A 10 -2.93 8.26 12.46
CA LEU A 10 -3.08 7.97 13.88
C LEU A 10 -4.46 7.39 14.20
N ARG A 11 -5.53 8.00 13.67
CA ARG A 11 -6.91 7.55 13.90
C ARG A 11 -7.13 6.14 13.35
N VAL A 12 -6.74 5.88 12.11
CA VAL A 12 -6.87 4.59 11.44
C VAL A 12 -6.11 3.52 12.21
N LEU A 13 -4.83 3.72 12.50
CA LEU A 13 -4.00 2.69 13.14
C LEU A 13 -4.35 2.47 14.62
N SER A 14 -4.81 3.50 15.33
CA SER A 14 -5.24 3.35 16.73
C SER A 14 -6.55 2.59 16.86
N ALA A 15 -7.46 2.73 15.88
CA ALA A 15 -8.75 2.04 15.87
C ALA A 15 -8.69 0.66 15.19
N TRP A 16 -7.71 0.42 14.32
CA TRP A 16 -7.61 -0.81 13.56
C TRP A 16 -7.25 -2.01 14.42
N GLN A 17 -8.04 -3.08 14.33
CA GLN A 17 -7.70 -4.38 14.89
C GLN A 17 -6.85 -5.16 13.88
N ALA A 18 -5.61 -5.46 14.27
CA ALA A 18 -4.68 -6.16 13.42
C ALA A 18 -5.16 -7.57 13.04
N THR A 19 -4.83 -7.99 11.83
CA THR A 19 -5.24 -9.27 11.24
C THR A 19 -4.30 -10.43 11.60
N SER A 20 -3.16 -10.13 12.20
CA SER A 20 -2.19 -11.09 12.73
C SER A 20 -1.29 -10.43 13.80
N GLU A 21 -0.52 -11.25 14.53
CA GLU A 21 0.48 -10.74 15.49
C GLU A 21 1.59 -9.93 14.80
N GLU A 22 2.03 -10.38 13.62
CA GLU A 22 3.04 -9.69 12.82
C GLU A 22 2.54 -8.31 12.35
N ALA A 23 1.29 -8.24 11.88
CA ALA A 23 0.68 -6.99 11.48
C ALA A 23 0.43 -6.06 12.68
N ASP A 24 0.14 -6.61 13.86
CA ASP A 24 0.02 -5.82 15.10
C ASP A 24 1.37 -5.22 15.54
N LEU A 25 2.46 -5.98 15.41
CA LEU A 25 3.80 -5.48 15.66
C LEU A 25 4.14 -4.34 14.70
N CYS A 26 3.84 -4.51 13.40
CA CYS A 26 4.04 -3.46 12.41
C CYS A 26 3.19 -2.22 12.71
N ARG A 27 1.90 -2.40 13.07
CA ARG A 27 1.00 -1.31 13.51
C ARG A 27 1.59 -0.51 14.67
N LYS A 28 2.09 -1.17 15.71
CA LYS A 28 2.71 -0.53 16.88
C LYS A 28 3.95 0.28 16.47
N ARG A 29 4.83 -0.29 15.65
CA ARG A 29 6.01 0.41 15.12
C ARG A 29 5.63 1.62 14.27
N THR A 30 4.56 1.54 13.49
CA THR A 30 4.05 2.68 12.72
C THR A 30 3.50 3.78 13.62
N LEU A 31 2.81 3.43 14.71
CA LEU A 31 2.36 4.42 15.71
C LEU A 31 3.54 5.10 16.42
N GLU A 32 4.60 4.35 16.72
CA GLU A 32 5.85 4.91 17.26
C GLU A 32 6.52 5.88 16.29
N LEU A 33 6.58 5.54 14.98
CA LEU A 33 7.06 6.45 13.95
C LEU A 33 6.23 7.74 13.90
N LEU A 34 4.90 7.63 13.94
CA LEU A 34 3.99 8.76 13.87
C LEU A 34 4.12 9.73 15.06
N ALA A 35 4.76 9.33 16.17
CA ALA A 35 5.10 10.24 17.26
C ALA A 35 6.10 11.35 16.84
N ALA A 36 6.82 11.18 15.71
CA ALA A 36 7.68 12.22 15.12
C ALA A 36 6.88 13.37 14.45
N GLY A 37 5.55 13.28 14.43
CA GLY A 37 4.67 14.30 13.87
C GLY A 37 4.46 14.18 12.35
N PRO A 38 3.88 15.21 11.70
CA PRO A 38 3.47 15.13 10.29
C PRO A 38 4.58 14.80 9.29
N MET A 39 5.84 15.05 9.64
CA MET A 39 6.97 14.72 8.77
C MET A 39 7.07 13.21 8.52
N ALA A 40 6.62 12.36 9.46
CA ALA A 40 6.63 10.90 9.31
C ALA A 40 5.70 10.37 8.20
N THR A 41 4.84 11.19 7.59
CA THR A 41 4.08 10.82 6.39
C THR A 41 4.74 11.32 5.10
N THR A 42 6.02 11.70 5.14
CA THR A 42 6.74 12.30 4.01
C THR A 42 8.14 11.71 3.84
N ARG A 43 8.62 11.68 2.60
CA ARG A 43 9.99 11.23 2.25
C ARG A 43 11.11 12.04 2.89
N ALA A 44 10.81 13.24 3.41
CA ALA A 44 11.78 14.06 4.12
C ALA A 44 12.20 13.41 5.46
N HIS A 45 11.35 12.56 6.06
CA HIS A 45 11.68 11.85 7.29
C HIS A 45 12.64 10.68 7.03
N ARG A 46 13.93 10.94 7.23
CA ARG A 46 15.02 9.97 6.96
C ARG A 46 14.89 8.64 7.72
N PRO A 47 14.48 8.58 9.00
CA PRO A 47 14.30 7.31 9.71
C PRO A 47 13.26 6.37 9.08
N GLY A 48 12.37 6.89 8.26
CA GLY A 48 11.31 6.14 7.57
C GLY A 48 10.02 6.95 7.49
N HIS A 49 9.10 6.52 6.65
CA HIS A 49 7.85 7.23 6.45
C HIS A 49 6.70 6.29 6.10
N VAL A 50 5.49 6.76 6.38
CA VAL A 50 4.26 6.04 6.05
C VAL A 50 4.04 6.03 4.54
N THR A 51 3.71 4.85 4.03
CA THR A 51 3.22 4.63 2.65
C THR A 51 1.83 4.02 2.70
N ALA A 52 1.13 4.07 1.57
CA ALA A 52 -0.20 3.50 1.44
C ALA A 52 -0.26 2.61 0.20
N SER A 53 -0.73 1.38 0.39
CA SER A 53 -0.81 0.37 -0.68
C SER A 53 -2.22 -0.19 -0.82
N ALA A 54 -2.51 -0.71 -2.01
CA ALA A 54 -3.79 -1.28 -2.38
C ALA A 54 -3.63 -2.69 -2.96
N LEU A 55 -4.31 -3.66 -2.37
CA LEU A 55 -4.56 -4.94 -3.00
C LEU A 55 -5.86 -4.83 -3.80
N VAL A 56 -5.76 -4.70 -5.12
CA VAL A 56 -6.93 -4.66 -6.00
C VAL A 56 -7.41 -6.09 -6.24
N VAL A 57 -8.71 -6.32 -6.02
CA VAL A 57 -9.35 -7.63 -6.16
C VAL A 57 -10.57 -7.52 -7.06
N ASP A 58 -10.71 -8.46 -7.99
CA ASP A 58 -11.89 -8.55 -8.85
C ASP A 58 -13.03 -9.36 -8.19
N PRO A 59 -14.24 -9.39 -8.76
CA PRO A 59 -15.36 -10.16 -8.20
C PRO A 59 -15.14 -11.68 -8.17
N ALA A 60 -14.19 -12.21 -8.93
CA ALA A 60 -13.82 -13.62 -8.90
C ALA A 60 -12.80 -13.94 -7.78
N GLY A 61 -12.28 -12.92 -7.09
CA GLY A 61 -11.28 -13.06 -6.04
C GLY A 61 -9.83 -13.08 -6.54
N ARG A 62 -9.61 -12.78 -7.82
CA ARG A 62 -8.26 -12.64 -8.38
C ARG A 62 -7.64 -11.33 -7.92
N VAL A 63 -6.35 -11.34 -7.64
CA VAL A 63 -5.58 -10.17 -7.19
C VAL A 63 -4.77 -9.59 -8.34
N LEU A 64 -4.75 -8.27 -8.45
CA LEU A 64 -3.86 -7.57 -9.38
C LEU A 64 -2.52 -7.30 -8.71
N LEU A 65 -1.43 -7.70 -9.37
CA LEU A 65 -0.06 -7.44 -8.92
C LEU A 65 0.72 -6.72 -10.03
N CYS A 66 1.71 -5.93 -9.62
CA CYS A 66 2.69 -5.29 -10.49
C CYS A 66 4.05 -5.95 -10.38
N LEU A 67 4.75 -6.09 -11.51
CA LEU A 67 6.15 -6.47 -11.56
C LEU A 67 7.00 -5.20 -11.44
N HIS A 68 7.58 -4.99 -10.27
CA HIS A 68 8.35 -3.79 -9.96
C HIS A 68 9.64 -3.73 -10.79
N GLY A 69 9.77 -2.75 -11.68
CA GLY A 69 10.80 -2.77 -12.73
C GLY A 69 12.25 -2.78 -12.25
N ARG A 70 12.55 -2.23 -11.06
CA ARG A 70 13.90 -2.27 -10.48
C ARG A 70 14.20 -3.50 -9.63
N LEU A 71 13.16 -4.08 -9.01
CA LEU A 71 13.34 -5.17 -8.05
C LEU A 71 13.13 -6.53 -8.72
N GLY A 72 12.39 -6.57 -9.83
CA GLY A 72 12.01 -7.80 -10.51
C GLY A 72 11.10 -8.70 -9.68
N LEU A 73 10.39 -8.12 -8.71
CA LEU A 73 9.46 -8.81 -7.80
C LEU A 73 8.02 -8.41 -8.11
N TRP A 74 7.09 -9.36 -8.00
CA TRP A 74 5.66 -9.10 -8.02
C TRP A 74 5.18 -8.60 -6.65
N MET A 75 4.37 -7.55 -6.64
CA MET A 75 3.82 -6.94 -5.43
C MET A 75 2.48 -6.23 -5.68
N GLN A 76 1.80 -5.83 -4.60
CA GLN A 76 0.62 -4.96 -4.68
C GLN A 76 0.99 -3.56 -5.20
N LEU A 77 -0.02 -2.81 -5.64
CA LEU A 77 0.10 -1.40 -6.03
C LEU A 77 0.23 -0.52 -4.77
N GLY A 78 0.93 0.60 -4.86
CA GLY A 78 1.11 1.48 -3.71
C GLY A 78 2.38 2.31 -3.76
N GLY A 79 2.37 3.36 -2.96
CA GLY A 79 3.43 4.36 -3.05
C GLY A 79 3.46 5.36 -1.90
N HIS A 80 4.17 6.45 -2.16
CA HIS A 80 4.39 7.52 -1.20
C HIS A 80 3.13 8.34 -1.02
N CYS A 81 2.87 8.77 0.21
CA CYS A 81 1.85 9.78 0.43
C CYS A 81 2.29 11.13 -0.15
N GLU A 82 1.36 11.84 -0.77
CA GLU A 82 1.55 13.16 -1.35
C GLU A 82 1.01 14.28 -0.44
N PRO A 83 1.47 15.54 -0.60
CA PRO A 83 0.97 16.69 0.17
C PRO A 83 -0.54 16.97 0.01
N THR A 84 -1.10 16.51 -1.12
CA THR A 84 -2.52 16.58 -1.48
C THR A 84 -3.36 15.53 -0.76
N ASP A 85 -2.76 14.41 -0.35
CA ASP A 85 -3.45 13.33 0.34
C ASP A 85 -3.96 13.81 1.71
N ARG A 86 -5.19 13.42 2.03
CA ARG A 86 -5.86 13.72 3.31
C ARG A 86 -6.09 12.49 4.16
N THR A 87 -6.12 11.32 3.55
CA THR A 87 -6.31 10.04 4.23
C THR A 87 -5.41 8.98 3.60
N LEU A 88 -5.00 7.98 4.38
CA LEU A 88 -4.23 6.83 3.89
C LEU A 88 -5.02 6.02 2.87
N ALA A 89 -6.31 5.86 3.12
CA ALA A 89 -7.26 5.27 2.19
C ALA A 89 -7.27 6.02 0.84
N GLY A 90 -7.33 7.36 0.87
CA GLY A 90 -7.27 8.18 -0.33
C GLY A 90 -5.98 8.02 -1.12
N ALA A 91 -4.83 8.00 -0.42
CA ALA A 91 -3.53 7.76 -1.03
C ALA A 91 -3.46 6.38 -1.71
N ALA A 92 -3.89 5.32 -1.02
CA ALA A 92 -3.93 3.97 -1.58
C ALA A 92 -4.84 3.87 -2.82
N LEU A 93 -6.00 4.54 -2.82
CA LEU A 93 -6.90 4.57 -3.99
C LEU A 93 -6.29 5.33 -5.17
N ARG A 94 -5.59 6.44 -4.90
CA ARG A 94 -4.87 7.23 -5.91
C ARG A 94 -3.81 6.37 -6.59
N GLU A 95 -2.90 5.77 -5.81
CA GLU A 95 -1.84 4.90 -6.32
C GLU A 95 -2.44 3.72 -7.12
N ALA A 96 -3.47 3.06 -6.59
CA ALA A 96 -4.14 1.97 -7.30
C ALA A 96 -4.68 2.41 -8.66
N THR A 97 -5.27 3.61 -8.74
CA THR A 97 -5.83 4.15 -9.99
C THR A 97 -4.73 4.54 -10.97
N GLU A 98 -3.69 5.22 -10.50
CA GLU A 98 -2.56 5.71 -11.30
C GLU A 98 -1.72 4.55 -11.86
N GLU A 99 -1.42 3.54 -11.03
CA GLU A 99 -0.56 2.44 -11.42
C GLU A 99 -1.28 1.35 -12.25
N SER A 100 -2.58 1.13 -12.01
CA SER A 100 -3.35 0.13 -12.76
C SER A 100 -4.04 0.67 -14.01
N GLY A 101 -4.29 1.98 -14.07
CA GLY A 101 -5.13 2.59 -15.10
C GLY A 101 -6.60 2.14 -15.07
N ILE A 102 -7.05 1.44 -14.02
CA ILE A 102 -8.42 0.95 -13.90
C ILE A 102 -9.31 2.07 -13.32
N PRO A 103 -10.35 2.52 -14.05
CA PRO A 103 -11.30 3.49 -13.52
C PRO A 103 -12.34 2.82 -12.59
N GLY A 104 -12.99 3.62 -11.74
CA GLY A 104 -14.13 3.16 -10.95
C GLY A 104 -13.78 2.20 -9.81
N LEU A 105 -12.53 2.19 -9.37
CA LEU A 105 -12.08 1.44 -8.20
C LEU A 105 -12.84 1.90 -6.94
N THR A 106 -13.24 0.92 -6.12
CA THR A 106 -13.91 1.18 -4.83
C THR A 106 -13.04 0.66 -3.69
N LEU A 107 -12.70 1.53 -2.75
CA LEU A 107 -11.83 1.19 -1.63
C LEU A 107 -12.63 0.85 -0.35
N ASP A 108 -12.17 -0.18 0.36
CA ASP A 108 -12.53 -0.44 1.77
C ASP A 108 -11.60 0.40 2.68
N PRO A 109 -12.14 1.34 3.48
CA PRO A 109 -11.32 2.25 4.30
C PRO A 109 -10.68 1.59 5.52
N VAL A 110 -10.94 0.31 5.77
CA VAL A 110 -10.32 -0.44 6.88
C VAL A 110 -9.05 -1.13 6.35
N PRO A 111 -7.87 -0.94 6.99
CA PRO A 111 -6.65 -1.65 6.57
C PRO A 111 -6.82 -3.17 6.61
N ILE A 112 -6.20 -3.88 5.67
CA ILE A 112 -6.13 -5.36 5.63
C ILE A 112 -4.83 -5.90 6.22
N ASP A 113 -3.77 -5.08 6.21
CA ASP A 113 -2.43 -5.43 6.69
C ASP A 113 -1.62 -4.15 6.95
N VAL A 114 -0.58 -4.26 7.77
CA VAL A 114 0.45 -3.23 7.93
C VAL A 114 1.81 -3.92 7.89
N ASP A 115 2.74 -3.36 7.14
CA ASP A 115 4.07 -3.93 6.93
C ASP A 115 5.15 -2.88 7.17
N VAL A 116 6.32 -3.31 7.65
CA VAL A 116 7.46 -2.42 7.84
C VAL A 116 8.69 -3.06 7.20
N HIS A 117 9.21 -2.45 6.15
CA HIS A 117 10.31 -3.01 5.36
C HIS A 117 11.32 -1.96 4.92
N GLU A 118 12.56 -2.41 4.74
CA GLU A 118 13.66 -1.57 4.28
C GLU A 118 13.57 -1.33 2.77
N VAL A 119 13.90 -0.10 2.37
CA VAL A 119 13.93 0.31 0.96
C VAL A 119 15.12 1.21 0.68
N ARG A 120 15.38 1.43 -0.61
CA ARG A 120 16.21 2.53 -1.08
C ARG A 120 15.35 3.50 -1.88
N CYS A 121 15.13 4.70 -1.35
CA CYS A 121 14.30 5.72 -1.99
C CYS A 121 15.00 7.08 -2.01
N THR A 122 14.64 7.94 -2.96
CA THR A 122 15.08 9.34 -2.99
C THR A 122 14.24 10.16 -2.01
N ALA A 123 14.82 11.23 -1.49
CA ALA A 123 14.12 12.15 -0.60
C ALA A 123 13.18 13.12 -1.31
N GLY A 124 13.18 13.14 -2.64
CA GLY A 124 12.47 14.14 -3.46
C GLY A 124 13.17 15.50 -3.56
N ASP A 125 14.38 15.65 -3.01
CA ASP A 125 15.18 16.88 -3.00
C ASP A 125 16.34 16.87 -4.02
N GLY A 126 16.35 15.87 -4.93
CA GLY A 126 17.45 15.64 -5.88
C GLY A 126 18.64 14.88 -5.31
N SER A 127 18.64 14.52 -4.02
CA SER A 127 19.68 13.66 -3.45
C SER A 127 19.59 12.20 -3.95
N PRO A 128 20.71 11.45 -3.97
CA PRO A 128 20.72 10.04 -4.32
C PRO A 128 19.82 9.21 -3.40
N ALA A 129 19.30 8.09 -3.92
CA ALA A 129 18.52 7.16 -3.12
C ALA A 129 19.35 6.62 -1.95
N ALA A 130 18.82 6.75 -0.73
CA ALA A 130 19.44 6.30 0.50
C ALA A 130 18.59 5.22 1.16
N ALA A 131 19.18 4.49 2.11
CA ALA A 131 18.44 3.54 2.93
C ALA A 131 17.33 4.27 3.70
N SER A 132 16.12 3.72 3.67
CA SER A 132 14.97 4.19 4.42
C SER A 132 14.08 2.99 4.78
N VAL A 133 13.00 3.26 5.51
CA VAL A 133 12.03 2.25 5.93
C VAL A 133 10.64 2.74 5.53
N HIS A 134 9.91 1.92 4.78
CA HIS A 134 8.49 2.15 4.54
C HIS A 134 7.67 1.51 5.65
N TYR A 135 6.71 2.28 6.16
CA TYR A 135 5.69 1.83 7.09
C TYR A 135 4.37 1.79 6.34
N ASP A 136 4.11 0.65 5.73
CA ASP A 136 3.14 0.49 4.65
C ASP A 136 1.78 0.05 5.20
N VAL A 137 0.78 0.90 5.04
CA VAL A 137 -0.61 0.62 5.44
C VAL A 137 -1.39 0.17 4.20
N ARG A 138 -1.95 -1.04 4.26
CA ARG A 138 -2.50 -1.72 3.07
C ARG A 138 -4.00 -1.80 3.14
N PHE A 139 -4.67 -1.50 2.03
CA PHE A 139 -6.12 -1.48 1.91
C PHE A 139 -6.61 -2.44 0.84
N LEU A 140 -7.86 -2.89 1.00
CA LEU A 140 -8.57 -3.63 -0.05
C LEU A 140 -9.18 -2.62 -1.02
N VAL A 141 -8.96 -2.84 -2.30
CA VAL A 141 -9.63 -2.13 -3.40
C VAL A 141 -10.35 -3.15 -4.28
N ARG A 142 -11.56 -2.81 -4.71
CA ARG A 142 -12.38 -3.64 -5.61
C ARG A 142 -12.52 -2.98 -6.96
N CYS A 143 -12.48 -3.79 -8.00
CA CYS A 143 -12.79 -3.36 -9.37
C CYS A 143 -14.07 -4.04 -9.88
N ALA A 144 -14.59 -3.55 -11.01
CA ALA A 144 -15.70 -4.20 -11.70
C ALA A 144 -15.23 -5.49 -12.41
N ALA A 145 -16.15 -6.44 -12.62
CA ALA A 145 -15.85 -7.62 -13.43
C ALA A 145 -15.41 -7.21 -14.84
N GLY A 146 -14.34 -7.83 -15.34
CA GLY A 146 -13.79 -7.52 -16.66
C GLY A 146 -12.99 -6.22 -16.74
N SER A 147 -12.62 -5.62 -15.60
CA SER A 147 -11.65 -4.50 -15.59
C SER A 147 -10.34 -4.92 -16.25
N ILE A 148 -9.79 -4.03 -17.08
CA ILE A 148 -8.54 -4.25 -17.82
C ILE A 148 -7.50 -3.28 -17.28
N GLU A 149 -6.38 -3.83 -16.83
CA GLU A 149 -5.23 -3.10 -16.36
C GLU A 149 -4.40 -2.51 -17.50
N GLN A 150 -3.75 -1.37 -17.24
CA GLN A 150 -2.84 -0.69 -18.15
C GLN A 150 -1.53 -0.43 -17.42
N VAL A 151 -0.45 -0.96 -17.97
CA VAL A 151 0.89 -0.83 -17.38
C VAL A 151 1.30 0.64 -17.34
N SER A 152 1.62 1.14 -16.14
CA SER A 152 2.20 2.48 -15.95
C SER A 152 3.70 2.50 -16.25
N ALA A 153 4.32 3.69 -16.26
CA ALA A 153 5.77 3.82 -16.42
C ALA A 153 6.58 3.21 -15.25
N GLU A 154 5.93 2.94 -14.11
CA GLU A 154 6.58 2.44 -12.89
C GLU A 154 6.62 0.91 -12.83
N SER A 155 5.75 0.25 -13.59
CA SER A 155 5.61 -1.19 -13.65
C SER A 155 6.19 -1.75 -14.96
N SER A 156 6.87 -2.90 -14.89
CA SER A 156 7.27 -3.63 -16.11
C SER A 156 6.16 -4.51 -16.66
N ALA A 157 5.24 -4.93 -15.79
CA ALA A 157 4.04 -5.68 -16.14
C ALA A 157 3.00 -5.54 -15.04
N LEU A 158 1.74 -5.77 -15.39
CA LEU A 158 0.65 -6.01 -14.47
C LEU A 158 0.05 -7.38 -14.78
N GLY A 159 -0.57 -8.02 -13.79
CA GLY A 159 -1.21 -9.32 -14.01
C GLY A 159 -2.24 -9.65 -12.94
N TRP A 160 -3.31 -10.32 -13.38
CA TRP A 160 -4.31 -10.92 -12.50
C TRP A 160 -3.92 -12.34 -12.13
N PHE A 161 -3.92 -12.63 -10.84
CA PHE A 161 -3.52 -13.92 -10.31
C PHE A 161 -4.57 -14.49 -9.37
N GLU A 162 -4.76 -15.80 -9.47
CA GLU A 162 -5.53 -16.53 -8.48
C GLU A 162 -4.78 -16.55 -7.14
N PRO A 163 -5.46 -16.39 -5.99
CA PRO A 163 -4.82 -16.43 -4.66
C PRO A 163 -3.98 -17.69 -4.39
N HIS A 164 -4.29 -18.79 -5.07
CA HIS A 164 -3.60 -20.08 -4.94
C HIS A 164 -2.55 -20.33 -6.04
N ALA A 165 -2.35 -19.40 -6.97
CA ALA A 165 -1.40 -19.49 -8.08
C ALA A 165 -0.70 -18.14 -8.31
N LEU A 166 -0.04 -17.65 -7.26
CA LEU A 166 0.70 -16.39 -7.29
C LEU A 166 1.98 -16.51 -8.14
N PRO A 167 2.40 -15.41 -8.78
CA PRO A 167 3.59 -15.42 -9.63
C PRO A 167 4.86 -15.53 -8.79
N THR A 168 5.96 -15.91 -9.44
CA THR A 168 7.30 -15.91 -8.86
C THR A 168 8.27 -15.09 -9.72
N PRO A 169 9.16 -14.30 -9.12
CA PRO A 169 9.34 -14.10 -7.68
C PRO A 169 8.33 -13.10 -7.09
N LEU A 170 7.88 -13.35 -5.85
CA LEU A 170 6.91 -12.53 -5.12
C LEU A 170 7.61 -11.80 -3.97
N ALA A 171 7.25 -10.54 -3.72
CA ALA A 171 7.68 -9.88 -2.50
C ALA A 171 7.08 -10.57 -1.26
N SER A 172 7.90 -10.78 -0.23
CA SER A 172 7.60 -11.66 0.91
C SER A 172 6.30 -11.29 1.65
N ALA A 173 6.01 -10.00 1.77
CA ALA A 173 4.83 -9.53 2.49
C ALA A 173 3.54 -9.53 1.65
N THR A 174 3.62 -9.71 0.33
CA THR A 174 2.46 -9.61 -0.58
C THR A 174 1.42 -10.69 -0.32
N ALA A 175 1.84 -11.92 0.02
CA ALA A 175 0.91 -13.01 0.27
C ALA A 175 0.09 -12.82 1.56
N ARG A 176 0.67 -12.18 2.58
CA ARG A 176 0.08 -12.05 3.93
C ARG A 176 -1.24 -11.27 3.93
N GLN A 177 -1.35 -10.25 3.09
CA GLN A 177 -2.54 -9.40 2.98
C GLN A 177 -3.70 -10.04 2.20
N ILE A 178 -3.47 -11.14 1.47
CA ILE A 178 -4.50 -11.74 0.60
C ILE A 178 -5.64 -12.38 1.43
N PRO A 179 -5.38 -13.28 2.41
CA PRO A 179 -6.46 -13.86 3.21
C PRO A 179 -7.38 -12.83 3.91
N PRO A 180 -6.87 -11.78 4.60
CA PRO A 180 -7.74 -10.79 5.22
C PRO A 180 -8.52 -9.95 4.20
N ALA A 181 -7.98 -9.72 3.00
CA ALA A 181 -8.72 -9.07 1.92
C ALA A 181 -9.89 -9.94 1.43
N LEU A 182 -9.64 -11.21 1.11
CA LEU A 182 -10.65 -12.13 0.61
C LEU A 182 -11.75 -12.42 1.63
N ALA A 183 -11.43 -12.42 2.92
CA ALA A 183 -12.40 -12.58 3.99
C ALA A 183 -13.49 -11.48 3.98
N ARG A 184 -13.21 -10.32 3.39
CA ARG A 184 -14.13 -9.19 3.28
C ARG A 184 -14.93 -9.15 1.98
N LEU A 185 -14.67 -10.05 1.04
CA LEU A 185 -15.42 -10.10 -0.23
C LEU A 185 -16.80 -10.76 -0.08
N ARG A 186 -17.08 -11.34 1.08
CA ARG A 186 -18.29 -12.09 1.40
C ARG A 186 -19.44 -11.20 1.82
#